data_AF-A0A8J2KUT0-F1
#
_entry.id   AF-A0A8J2KUT0-F1
#
_cell.length_a   1.000
_cell.length_b   1.000
_cell.length_c   1.000
_cell.angle_alpha   90.00
_cell.angle_beta   90.00
_cell.angle_gamma   90.00
#
_symmetry.space_group_name_H-M   'P 1'
#
loop_
_entity.id
_entity.type
_entity.pdbx_description
1 polymer ?
#
loop_
_entity_poly.entity_id
_entity_poly.type
_entity_poly.pdbx_seq_one_letter_code
_entity_poly.pdbx_strand_id
1 'polypeptide(L)'
;WNKSGMGDTEYLAAFTKIVLPIAYQFNPELVLVSAGFDAAKGDPLGGCKVSPEGYAHMTHLLSSLANGKIVLALEGGYNLTSIAYSMVLCTKALLGDPLPPLTLNKEINRSALESLHDVIRIQCKYWSVLSPFVKTLPVFNEDIVPLGKYVKPESKLEIDFMENLKIEESNVINNNDQFET
;
A
#
# COMPACT_ATOMS: atom_id res chain seq x y z
N TRP A 1 -3.54 -11.33 -7.41
CA TRP A 1 -3.41 -10.54 -8.66
C TRP A 1 -3.68 -11.42 -9.86
N ASN A 2 -4.33 -10.92 -10.92
CA ASN A 2 -4.67 -11.71 -12.11
C ASN A 2 -3.57 -11.76 -13.19
N LYS A 3 -2.49 -10.98 -13.02
CA LYS A 3 -1.30 -10.97 -13.88
C LYS A 3 -0.04 -10.82 -13.04
N SER A 4 1.10 -11.25 -13.59
CA SER A 4 2.43 -11.02 -13.03
C SER A 4 2.90 -9.58 -13.24
N GLY A 5 3.99 -9.22 -12.57
CA GLY A 5 4.67 -7.94 -12.74
C GLY A 5 4.18 -6.80 -11.84
N MET A 6 3.27 -7.08 -10.90
CA MET A 6 2.83 -6.10 -9.91
C MET A 6 3.99 -5.68 -9.02
N GLY A 7 4.15 -4.38 -8.79
CA GLY A 7 5.21 -3.82 -7.96
C GLY A 7 4.66 -2.92 -6.87
N ASP A 8 5.53 -2.03 -6.39
CA ASP A 8 5.24 -1.18 -5.24
C ASP A 8 3.99 -0.32 -5.44
N THR A 9 3.78 0.24 -6.63
CA THR A 9 2.58 1.04 -6.95
C THR A 9 1.29 0.27 -6.72
N GLU A 10 1.20 -0.97 -7.21
CA GLU A 10 0.00 -1.80 -7.08
C GLU A 10 -0.22 -2.25 -5.64
N TYR A 11 0.85 -2.63 -4.94
CA TYR A 11 0.76 -3.05 -3.53
C TYR A 11 0.37 -1.88 -2.63
N LEU A 12 0.96 -0.70 -2.80
CA LEU A 12 0.59 0.50 -2.03
C LEU A 12 -0.84 0.96 -2.37
N ALA A 13 -1.27 0.84 -3.62
CA ALA A 13 -2.68 1.09 -3.97
C ALA A 13 -3.63 0.11 -3.25
N ALA A 14 -3.30 -1.18 -3.20
CA ALA A 14 -4.09 -2.16 -2.43
C ALA A 14 -4.12 -1.82 -0.93
N PHE A 15 -2.98 -1.43 -0.36
CA PHE A 15 -2.90 -1.07 1.05
C PHE A 15 -3.73 0.17 1.38
N THR A 16 -3.53 1.26 0.64
CA THR A 16 -4.16 2.54 0.94
C THR A 16 -5.65 2.58 0.59
N LYS A 17 -6.12 1.78 -0.38
CA LYS A 17 -7.53 1.78 -0.81
C LYS A 17 -8.36 0.67 -0.18
N ILE A 18 -7.75 -0.40 0.32
CA ILE A 18 -8.47 -1.58 0.82
C ILE A 18 -7.97 -1.98 2.20
N VAL A 19 -6.71 -2.40 2.31
CA VAL A 19 -6.20 -3.04 3.54
C VAL A 19 -6.28 -2.10 4.74
N LEU A 20 -5.70 -0.90 4.64
CA LEU A 20 -5.67 0.05 5.75
C LEU A 20 -7.07 0.58 6.09
N PRO A 21 -7.91 1.03 5.14
CA PRO A 21 -9.28 1.44 5.48
C PRO A 21 -10.04 0.37 6.26
N ILE A 22 -9.98 -0.88 5.81
CA ILE A 22 -10.61 -2.00 6.51
C ILE A 22 -9.95 -2.22 7.87
N ALA A 23 -8.63 -2.25 7.95
CA ALA A 23 -7.91 -2.52 9.19
C ALA A 23 -8.18 -1.44 10.27
N TYR A 24 -8.24 -0.17 9.90
CA TYR A 24 -8.64 0.90 10.81
C TYR A 24 -10.10 0.76 11.25
N GLN A 25 -11.03 0.41 10.35
CA GLN A 25 -12.42 0.16 10.72
C GLN A 25 -12.57 -1.07 11.64
N PHE A 26 -11.76 -2.11 11.41
CA PHE A 26 -11.73 -3.32 12.23
C PHE A 26 -11.12 -3.08 13.61
N ASN A 27 -10.17 -2.15 13.72
CA ASN A 27 -9.47 -1.77 14.94
C ASN A 27 -8.86 -2.99 15.68
N PRO A 28 -7.88 -3.68 15.06
CA PRO A 28 -7.30 -4.89 15.64
C PRO A 28 -6.55 -4.59 16.93
N GLU A 29 -6.58 -5.55 17.85
CA GLU A 29 -5.76 -5.51 19.08
C GLU A 29 -4.36 -6.09 18.88
N LEU A 30 -4.11 -6.80 17.77
CA LEU A 30 -2.83 -7.37 17.37
C LEU A 30 -2.81 -7.53 15.84
N VAL A 31 -1.67 -7.24 15.20
CA VAL A 31 -1.45 -7.49 13.78
C VAL A 31 -0.48 -8.65 13.61
N LEU A 32 -0.91 -9.71 12.92
CA LEU A 32 -0.06 -10.83 12.50
C LEU A 32 0.14 -10.76 11.00
N VAL A 33 1.39 -10.62 10.56
CA VAL A 33 1.77 -10.60 9.15
C VAL A 33 2.39 -11.95 8.80
N SER A 34 1.71 -12.72 7.96
CA SER A 34 2.28 -13.87 7.25
C SER A 34 3.21 -13.33 6.16
N ALA A 35 4.48 -13.13 6.51
CA ALA A 35 5.46 -12.35 5.77
C ALA A 35 6.21 -13.22 4.76
N GLY A 36 5.54 -13.50 3.63
CA GLY A 36 6.16 -14.09 2.44
C GLY A 36 6.87 -13.04 1.58
N PHE A 37 8.11 -13.33 1.19
CA PHE A 37 8.93 -12.49 0.32
C PHE A 37 9.02 -13.03 -1.12
N ASP A 38 8.10 -13.90 -1.53
CA ASP A 38 8.02 -14.44 -2.89
C ASP A 38 7.41 -13.45 -3.90
N ALA A 39 6.72 -12.39 -3.44
CA ALA A 39 6.35 -11.27 -4.30
C ALA A 39 7.50 -10.29 -4.60
N ALA A 40 8.68 -10.51 -3.99
CA ALA A 40 9.83 -9.65 -4.18
C ALA A 40 10.38 -9.71 -5.61
N LYS A 41 10.94 -8.59 -6.07
CA LYS A 41 11.65 -8.53 -7.34
C LYS A 41 12.77 -9.58 -7.37
N GLY A 42 12.76 -10.40 -8.42
CA GLY A 42 13.78 -11.43 -8.65
C GLY A 42 13.46 -12.78 -8.01
N ASP A 43 12.32 -12.92 -7.32
CA ASP A 43 11.84 -14.23 -6.87
C ASP A 43 11.43 -15.11 -8.07
N PRO A 44 11.84 -16.39 -8.10
CA PRO A 44 11.53 -17.27 -9.23
C PRO A 44 10.07 -17.77 -9.26
N LEU A 45 9.30 -17.67 -8.17
CA LEU A 45 7.96 -18.25 -8.06
C LEU A 45 6.85 -17.20 -8.09
N GLY A 46 6.97 -16.07 -7.38
CA GLY A 46 5.82 -15.16 -7.21
C GLY A 46 5.57 -14.20 -8.38
N GLY A 47 6.54 -14.00 -9.27
CA GLY A 47 6.37 -13.25 -10.51
C GLY A 47 6.01 -11.76 -10.34
N CYS A 48 6.13 -11.22 -9.13
CA CYS A 48 5.93 -9.81 -8.81
C CYS A 48 7.27 -9.06 -8.77
N LYS A 49 7.20 -7.76 -8.48
CA LYS A 49 8.33 -6.82 -8.53
C LYS A 49 8.35 -5.90 -7.31
N VAL A 50 7.88 -6.38 -6.17
CA VAL A 50 7.90 -5.60 -4.92
C VAL A 50 9.36 -5.40 -4.51
N SER A 51 9.74 -4.17 -4.23
CA SER A 51 11.08 -3.83 -3.76
C SER A 51 11.21 -4.08 -2.25
N PRO A 52 12.43 -4.26 -1.73
CA PRO A 52 12.67 -4.25 -0.29
C PRO A 52 12.08 -3.01 0.40
N GLU A 53 12.16 -1.85 -0.24
CA GLU A 53 11.58 -0.60 0.23
C GLU A 53 10.05 -0.70 0.30
N GLY A 54 9.40 -1.26 -0.73
CA GLY A 54 7.96 -1.49 -0.75
C GLY A 54 7.48 -2.32 0.45
N TYR A 55 8.20 -3.39 0.80
CA TYR A 55 7.93 -4.18 2.00
C TYR A 55 8.07 -3.38 3.29
N ALA A 56 9.09 -2.55 3.40
CA ALA A 56 9.33 -1.69 4.56
C ALA A 56 8.21 -0.67 4.76
N HIS A 57 7.78 -0.01 3.68
CA HIS A 57 6.68 0.94 3.69
C HIS A 57 5.36 0.28 4.08
N MET A 58 5.05 -0.91 3.53
CA MET A 58 3.87 -1.67 3.94
C MET A 58 3.93 -2.07 5.43
N THR A 59 5.11 -2.45 5.93
CA THR A 59 5.32 -2.79 7.35
C THR A 59 5.10 -1.58 8.25
N HIS A 60 5.66 -0.42 7.87
CA HIS A 60 5.47 0.83 8.59
C HIS A 60 4.00 1.23 8.66
N LEU A 61 3.27 1.15 7.54
CA LEU A 61 1.84 1.44 7.48
C LEU A 61 1.00 0.53 8.40
N LEU A 62 1.40 -0.73 8.59
CA LEU A 62 0.72 -1.63 9.52
C LEU A 62 1.11 -1.38 10.98
N SER A 63 2.31 -0.84 11.23
CA SER A 63 2.79 -0.56 12.59
C SER A 63 1.99 0.53 13.32
N SER A 64 1.24 1.36 12.59
CA SER A 64 0.34 2.35 13.20
C SER A 64 -0.93 1.73 13.80
N LEU A 65 -1.24 0.48 13.47
CA LEU A 65 -2.39 -0.26 14.00
C LEU A 65 -2.04 -0.92 15.33
N ALA A 66 -3.06 -1.31 16.10
CA ALA A 66 -2.91 -2.09 17.33
C ALA A 66 -1.88 -1.53 18.33
N ASN A 67 -1.68 -0.20 18.36
CA ASN A 67 -0.65 0.46 19.17
C ASN A 67 0.76 -0.11 18.93
N GLY A 68 1.10 -0.44 17.68
CA GLY A 68 2.41 -1.02 17.33
C GLY A 68 2.58 -2.49 17.66
N LYS A 69 1.54 -3.18 18.14
CA LYS A 69 1.59 -4.63 18.40
C LYS A 69 1.47 -5.38 17.08
N ILE A 70 2.60 -5.60 16.45
CA ILE A 70 2.74 -6.29 15.17
C ILE A 70 3.76 -7.42 15.29
N VAL A 71 3.47 -8.55 14.65
CA VAL A 71 4.39 -9.69 14.50
C VAL A 71 4.54 -10.00 13.02
N LEU A 72 5.78 -10.01 12.53
CA LEU A 72 6.11 -10.52 11.20
C LEU A 72 6.60 -11.97 11.35
N ALA A 73 5.82 -12.91 10.85
CA ALA A 73 6.19 -14.32 10.79
C ALA A 73 6.71 -14.62 9.39
N LEU A 74 7.99 -15.00 9.26
CA LEU A 74 8.58 -15.35 7.96
C LEU A 74 7.89 -16.58 7.37
N GLU A 75 7.58 -16.50 6.06
CA GLU A 75 6.91 -17.57 5.32
C GLU A 75 7.72 -17.94 4.07
N GLY A 76 7.14 -17.79 2.87
CA GLY A 76 7.79 -18.03 1.59
C GLY A 76 8.81 -16.95 1.19
N GLY A 77 9.42 -17.18 0.04
CA GLY A 77 10.53 -16.40 -0.49
C GLY A 77 11.65 -17.35 -0.91
N TYR A 78 12.05 -17.25 -2.17
CA TYR A 78 12.91 -18.23 -2.83
C TYR A 78 14.11 -17.60 -3.53
N ASN A 79 14.20 -16.26 -3.48
CA ASN A 79 15.42 -15.52 -3.74
C ASN A 79 16.05 -15.04 -2.42
N LEU A 80 17.14 -15.69 -1.99
CA LEU A 80 17.81 -15.41 -0.72
C LEU A 80 18.21 -13.94 -0.56
N THR A 81 18.69 -13.31 -1.64
CA THR A 81 19.09 -11.91 -1.64
C THR A 81 17.88 -11.01 -1.39
N SER A 82 16.79 -11.23 -2.12
CA SER A 82 15.56 -10.45 -1.98
C SER A 82 14.94 -10.60 -0.60
N ILE A 83 14.92 -11.82 -0.04
CA ILE A 83 14.44 -12.08 1.33
C ILE A 83 15.28 -11.29 2.34
N ALA A 84 16.61 -11.39 2.26
CA ALA A 84 17.51 -10.75 3.22
C ALA A 84 17.32 -9.23 3.26
N TYR A 85 17.34 -8.57 2.10
CA TYR A 85 17.15 -7.12 2.03
C TYR A 85 15.74 -6.69 2.50
N SER A 86 14.71 -7.41 2.07
CA SER A 86 13.33 -7.05 2.42
C SER A 86 13.08 -7.22 3.91
N MET A 87 13.52 -8.32 4.52
CA MET A 87 13.39 -8.54 5.96
C MET A 87 14.20 -7.53 6.78
N VAL A 88 15.40 -7.14 6.33
CA VAL A 88 16.18 -6.08 6.99
C VAL A 88 15.40 -4.77 6.99
N LEU A 89 14.84 -4.33 5.85
CA LEU A 89 14.10 -3.06 5.82
C LEU A 89 12.75 -3.14 6.55
N CYS A 90 12.06 -4.28 6.56
CA CYS A 90 10.92 -4.51 7.44
C CYS A 90 11.31 -4.34 8.91
N THR A 91 12.43 -4.94 9.33
CA THR A 91 12.92 -4.84 10.71
C THR A 91 13.28 -3.40 11.08
N LYS A 92 13.92 -2.66 10.16
CA LYS A 92 14.17 -1.22 10.32
C LYS A 92 12.87 -0.43 10.52
N ALA A 93 11.84 -0.71 9.73
CA ALA A 93 10.52 -0.09 9.90
C ALA A 93 9.94 -0.34 11.30
N LEU A 94 10.08 -1.55 11.83
CA LEU A 94 9.63 -1.91 13.18
C LEU A 94 10.43 -1.23 14.29
N LEU A 95 11.72 -0.98 14.07
CA LEU A 95 12.59 -0.27 15.00
C LEU A 95 12.36 1.25 14.98
N GLY A 96 11.59 1.77 14.01
CA GLY A 96 11.36 3.20 13.83
C GLY A 96 12.49 3.92 13.08
N ASP A 97 13.37 3.17 12.41
CA ASP A 97 14.42 3.75 11.58
C ASP A 97 13.82 4.53 10.38
N PRO A 98 14.49 5.59 9.90
CA PRO A 98 14.07 6.28 8.68
C PRO A 98 14.12 5.33 7.48
N LEU A 99 13.02 5.28 6.72
CA LEU A 99 12.91 4.41 5.56
C LEU A 99 13.44 5.08 4.29
N PRO A 100 14.06 4.31 3.37
CA PRO A 100 14.41 4.82 2.06
C PRO A 100 13.16 5.32 1.31
N PRO A 101 13.30 6.37 0.48
CA PRO A 101 12.19 6.88 -0.31
C PRO A 101 11.71 5.83 -1.31
N LEU A 102 10.40 5.69 -1.44
CA LEU A 102 9.77 4.76 -2.37
C LEU A 102 9.53 5.44 -3.72
N THR A 103 10.08 4.89 -4.80
CA THR A 103 9.84 5.41 -6.15
C THR A 103 8.68 4.66 -6.79
N LEU A 104 7.53 5.31 -6.89
CA LEU A 104 6.33 4.73 -7.47
C LEU A 104 6.25 5.00 -8.98
N ASN A 105 5.76 4.02 -9.73
CA ASN A 105 5.34 4.23 -11.12
C ASN A 105 4.16 5.19 -11.16
N LYS A 106 4.15 6.09 -12.15
CA LYS A 106 3.04 7.02 -12.39
C LYS A 106 1.76 6.34 -12.84
N GLU A 107 1.89 5.18 -13.48
CA GLU A 107 0.77 4.40 -13.99
C GLU A 107 0.63 3.12 -13.18
N ILE A 108 -0.61 2.76 -12.88
CA ILE A 108 -0.96 1.49 -12.24
C ILE A 108 -1.30 0.45 -13.31
N ASN A 109 -0.89 -0.80 -13.08
CA ASN A 109 -1.27 -1.91 -13.95
C ASN A 109 -2.80 -2.04 -14.05
N ARG A 110 -3.33 -2.06 -15.28
CA ARG A 110 -4.77 -2.19 -15.54
C ARG A 110 -5.41 -3.40 -14.86
N SER A 111 -4.74 -4.55 -14.87
CA SER A 111 -5.25 -5.78 -14.25
C SER A 111 -5.28 -5.69 -12.72
N ALA A 112 -4.36 -4.93 -12.12
CA ALA A 112 -4.42 -4.61 -10.70
C ALA A 112 -5.61 -3.68 -10.41
N LEU A 113 -5.82 -2.65 -11.22
CA LEU A 113 -6.95 -1.73 -11.07
C LEU A 113 -8.31 -2.45 -11.14
N GLU A 114 -8.47 -3.37 -12.09
CA GLU A 114 -9.65 -4.25 -12.20
C GLU A 114 -9.82 -5.10 -10.94
N SER A 115 -8.73 -5.67 -10.40
CA SER A 115 -8.77 -6.44 -9.15
C SER A 115 -9.19 -5.58 -7.96
N LEU A 116 -8.63 -4.38 -7.82
CA LEU A 116 -8.98 -3.44 -6.75
C LEU A 116 -10.46 -3.04 -6.83
N HIS A 117 -10.93 -2.74 -8.03
CA HIS A 117 -12.33 -2.41 -8.31
C HIS A 117 -13.27 -3.52 -7.83
N ASP A 118 -13.00 -4.76 -8.23
CA ASP A 118 -13.83 -5.90 -7.86
C ASP A 118 -13.85 -6.13 -6.35
N VAL A 119 -12.70 -6.04 -5.68
CA VAL A 119 -12.62 -6.18 -4.22
C VAL A 119 -13.43 -5.09 -3.53
N ILE A 120 -13.24 -3.81 -3.90
CA ILE A 120 -13.96 -2.68 -3.29
C ILE A 120 -15.47 -2.83 -3.49
N ARG A 121 -15.92 -3.16 -4.71
CA ARG A 121 -17.34 -3.36 -5.04
C ARG A 121 -17.98 -4.48 -4.21
N ILE A 122 -17.24 -5.56 -3.94
CA ILE A 122 -17.75 -6.68 -3.15
C ILE A 122 -17.72 -6.35 -1.66
N GLN A 123 -16.60 -5.80 -1.18
CA GLN A 123 -16.34 -5.59 0.24
C GLN A 123 -17.06 -4.38 0.84
N CYS A 124 -17.48 -3.40 0.03
CA CYS A 124 -18.24 -2.24 0.52
C CYS A 124 -19.57 -2.61 1.19
N LYS A 125 -20.10 -3.81 0.91
CA LYS A 125 -21.30 -4.36 1.56
C LYS A 125 -21.08 -4.66 3.05
N TYR A 126 -19.83 -4.89 3.45
CA TYR A 126 -19.44 -5.28 4.81
C TYR A 126 -18.62 -4.19 5.51
N TRP A 127 -17.88 -3.41 4.72
CA TRP A 127 -16.98 -2.37 5.21
C TRP A 127 -17.45 -1.02 4.69
N SER A 128 -18.20 -0.30 5.53
CA SER A 128 -18.77 0.99 5.16
C SER A 128 -17.71 2.02 4.76
N VAL A 129 -16.49 1.91 5.30
CA VAL A 129 -15.34 2.76 4.96
C VAL A 129 -14.98 2.69 3.46
N LEU A 130 -15.39 1.64 2.76
CA LEU A 130 -15.11 1.49 1.32
C LEU A 130 -16.16 2.14 0.42
N SER A 131 -17.32 2.55 0.95
CA SER A 131 -18.40 3.16 0.18
C SER A 131 -17.98 4.39 -0.64
N PRO A 132 -17.11 5.30 -0.13
CA PRO A 132 -16.63 6.42 -0.93
C PRO A 132 -15.85 5.99 -2.16
N PHE A 133 -15.03 4.93 -2.05
CA PHE A 133 -14.22 4.46 -3.18
C PHE A 133 -15.08 3.90 -4.31
N VAL A 134 -16.21 3.25 -4.00
CA VAL A 134 -17.17 2.77 -5.01
C VAL A 134 -17.62 3.88 -5.96
N LYS A 135 -17.77 5.11 -5.45
CA LYS A 135 -18.23 6.26 -6.24
C LYS A 135 -17.15 6.84 -7.14
N THR A 136 -15.88 6.65 -6.78
CA THR A 136 -14.71 7.12 -7.54
C THR A 136 -14.13 6.06 -8.46
N LEU A 137 -14.69 4.85 -8.44
CA LEU A 137 -14.23 3.74 -9.26
C LEU A 137 -14.56 3.97 -10.74
N PRO A 138 -13.60 3.76 -11.67
CA PRO A 138 -13.91 3.77 -13.09
C PRO A 138 -14.90 2.66 -13.41
N VAL A 139 -16.02 2.99 -14.05
CA VAL A 139 -17.00 1.99 -14.50
C VAL A 139 -16.46 1.34 -15.77
N PHE A 140 -15.95 0.12 -15.65
CA PHE A 140 -15.49 -0.69 -16.80
C PHE A 140 -16.68 -1.45 -17.41
N ASN A 141 -17.59 -0.76 -18.11
CA ASN A 141 -18.67 -1.42 -18.84
C ASN A 141 -18.48 -1.25 -20.35
N GLU A 142 -18.38 -2.40 -21.01
CA GLU A 142 -18.42 -2.67 -22.46
C GLU A 142 -17.19 -2.26 -23.29
N ASP A 143 -16.89 -3.11 -24.27
CA ASP A 143 -15.65 -3.17 -25.02
C ASP A 143 -15.21 -1.81 -25.60
N ILE A 144 -13.99 -1.40 -25.26
CA ILE A 144 -13.25 -0.21 -25.76
C ILE A 144 -13.63 1.14 -25.11
N VAL A 145 -12.64 1.76 -24.44
CA VAL A 145 -12.64 3.21 -24.16
C VAL A 145 -11.35 3.84 -24.72
N PRO A 146 -11.44 4.81 -25.66
CA PRO A 146 -10.30 5.58 -26.13
C PRO A 146 -9.76 6.49 -25.01
N LEU A 147 -8.44 6.53 -24.85
CA LEU A 147 -7.74 7.48 -23.97
C LEU A 147 -8.00 8.91 -24.46
N GLY A 148 -9.02 9.57 -23.91
CA GLY A 148 -9.35 10.94 -24.32
C GLY A 148 -10.23 11.76 -23.37
N LYS A 149 -10.72 11.20 -22.26
CA LYS A 149 -11.43 11.97 -21.23
C LYS A 149 -10.92 11.62 -19.83
N TYR A 150 -9.65 11.96 -19.59
CA TYR A 150 -9.24 12.33 -18.24
C TYR A 150 -9.88 13.69 -17.94
N VAL A 151 -10.97 13.69 -17.17
CA VAL A 151 -11.48 14.91 -16.54
C VAL A 151 -10.52 15.23 -15.39
N LYS A 152 -9.95 16.43 -15.37
CA LYS A 152 -9.17 16.94 -14.25
C LYS A 152 -10.00 16.85 -12.96
N PRO A 153 -9.39 16.56 -11.80
CA PRO A 153 -10.15 16.45 -10.55
C PRO A 153 -10.80 17.80 -10.20
N GLU A 154 -12.13 17.81 -10.09
CA GLU A 154 -12.92 19.01 -9.71
C GLU A 154 -13.37 18.99 -8.23
N SER A 155 -13.02 17.97 -7.44
CA SER A 155 -13.45 17.90 -6.04
C SER A 155 -12.36 18.36 -5.08
N LYS A 156 -12.70 19.38 -4.27
CA LYS A 156 -11.86 19.95 -3.19
C LYS A 156 -11.39 18.88 -2.21
N LEU A 157 -12.16 17.80 -2.04
CA LEU A 157 -11.86 16.71 -1.11
C LEU A 157 -10.62 15.88 -1.49
N GLU A 158 -10.35 15.72 -2.80
CA GLU A 158 -9.16 14.98 -3.28
C GLU A 158 -7.90 15.86 -3.24
N ILE A 159 -8.06 17.17 -3.43
CA ILE A 159 -6.99 18.15 -3.22
C ILE A 159 -6.63 18.20 -1.74
N ASP A 160 -7.63 18.31 -0.86
CA ASP A 160 -7.44 18.34 0.59
C ASP A 160 -6.80 17.03 1.10
N PHE A 161 -7.13 15.86 0.53
CA PHE A 161 -6.49 14.59 0.88
C PHE A 161 -5.01 14.54 0.46
N MET A 162 -4.70 15.00 -0.76
CA MET A 162 -3.31 15.07 -1.25
C MET A 162 -2.48 16.15 -0.56
N GLU A 163 -3.10 17.24 -0.11
CA GLU A 163 -2.46 18.29 0.69
C GLU A 163 -2.24 17.83 2.13
N ASN A 164 -3.20 17.15 2.75
CA ASN A 164 -3.03 16.61 4.10
C ASN A 164 -1.92 15.55 4.18
N LEU A 165 -1.75 14.72 3.14
CA LEU A 165 -0.60 13.81 3.06
C LEU A 165 0.75 14.56 3.01
N LYS A 166 0.82 15.72 2.35
CA LYS A 166 2.03 16.54 2.29
C LYS A 166 2.28 17.31 3.60
N ILE A 167 1.22 17.69 4.31
CA ILE A 167 1.30 18.39 5.60
C ILE A 167 1.77 17.44 6.71
N GLU A 168 1.34 16.17 6.68
CA GLU A 168 1.87 15.17 7.62
C GLU A 168 3.35 14.88 7.36
N GLU A 169 3.79 14.76 6.10
CA GLU A 169 5.21 14.61 5.75
C GLU A 169 6.08 15.78 6.26
N SER A 170 5.56 17.01 6.27
CA SER A 170 6.30 18.19 6.72
C SER A 170 6.26 18.42 8.25
N ASN A 171 5.20 17.98 8.93
CA ASN A 171 5.11 18.03 10.40
C ASN A 171 5.91 16.93 11.10
N VAL A 172 6.13 15.78 10.44
CA VAL A 172 7.05 14.75 10.93
C VAL A 172 8.51 15.22 10.85
N ILE A 173 8.87 16.00 9.84
CA ILE A 173 10.22 16.55 9.70
C ILE A 173 10.50 17.65 10.75
N ASN A 174 9.51 18.50 11.06
CA ASN A 174 9.71 19.60 12.03
C ASN A 174 9.68 19.18 13.51
N ASN A 175 9.12 18.01 13.87
CA ASN A 175 9.05 17.57 15.26
C ASN A 175 10.29 16.80 15.74
N ASN A 176 11.24 16.49 14.86
CA ASN A 176 12.49 15.83 15.24
C ASN A 176 13.63 16.81 15.61
N ASP A 177 13.41 18.12 15.51
CA ASP A 177 14.40 19.16 15.88
C ASP A 177 14.20 19.74 17.30
N GLN A 178 13.34 19.16 18.15
CA GLN A 178 13.09 19.67 19.52
C GLN A 178 13.56 18.77 20.66
N PHE A 179 14.38 17.75 20.40
CA PHE A 179 15.03 16.95 21.44
C PHE A 179 16.56 16.93 21.29
N GLU A 180 17.17 18.11 21.19
CA GLU A 180 18.57 18.32 21.56
C GLU A 180 18.67 19.49 22.55
N THR A 181 18.63 19.17 23.84
CA THR A 181 19.34 19.87 24.93
C THR A 181 19.59 18.89 26.07
#